data_AF-A0A0Q9PWT2-F1
#
_entry.id   AF-A0A0Q9PWT2-F1
#
_cell.length_a   1.000
_cell.length_b   1.000
_cell.length_c   1.000
_cell.angle_alpha   90.00
_cell.angle_beta   90.00
_cell.angle_gamma   90.00
#
_symmetry.space_group_name_H-M   'P 1'
#
loop_
_entity.id
_entity.type
_entity.pdbx_description
1 polymer ?
#
loop_
_entity_poly.entity_id
_entity_poly.type
_entity_poly.pdbx_seq_one_letter_code
_entity_poly.pdbx_strand_id
1 'polypeptide(L)'
;MSQVINRRTVVRGAAWSIPVVAVAANAPAFAASTDAPVISSISVTCRTTGQGNGNCQGYRLALAFQVQGTYSWSINITAAQIVTDTGVTQSINSPVFPVTISALNPTIPNLWFCSASSPSKMDLRITYTATRTDAQAPPASTISYPSATTFVTFDGIPGC
;
A
#
# COMPACT_ATOMS: atom_id res chain seq x y z
N MET A 1 -34.95 10.30 54.36
CA MET A 1 -35.28 9.27 53.33
C MET A 1 -33.98 8.77 52.74
N SER A 2 -33.55 7.56 53.11
CA SER A 2 -32.34 6.92 52.57
C SER A 2 -32.74 6.14 51.32
N GLN A 3 -32.40 6.66 50.14
CA GLN A 3 -32.69 5.98 48.87
C GLN A 3 -31.72 4.80 48.69
N VAL A 4 -32.21 3.59 48.91
CA VAL A 4 -31.42 2.37 48.76
C VAL A 4 -31.25 2.07 47.27
N ILE A 5 -30.05 2.28 46.73
CA ILE A 5 -29.72 1.91 45.36
C ILE A 5 -29.71 0.38 45.27
N ASN A 6 -30.58 -0.16 44.42
CA ASN A 6 -30.75 -1.60 44.24
C ASN A 6 -29.53 -2.19 43.50
N ARG A 7 -28.93 -3.24 44.09
CA ARG A 7 -27.78 -3.96 43.50
C ARG A 7 -28.03 -4.43 42.06
N ARG A 8 -29.29 -4.73 41.71
CA ARG A 8 -29.69 -5.13 40.35
C ARG A 8 -29.52 -4.01 39.32
N THR A 9 -29.58 -2.74 39.74
CA THR A 9 -29.39 -1.57 38.85
C THR A 9 -27.91 -1.40 38.47
N VAL A 10 -26.99 -1.64 39.41
CA VAL A 10 -25.54 -1.58 39.15
C VAL A 10 -25.10 -2.69 38.20
N VAL A 11 -25.60 -3.92 38.41
CA VAL A 11 -25.28 -5.07 37.55
C VAL A 11 -25.75 -4.87 36.12
N ARG A 12 -26.92 -4.23 35.91
CA ARG A 12 -27.42 -3.93 34.57
C ARG A 12 -26.52 -2.93 33.84
N GLY A 13 -26.02 -1.88 34.49
CA GLY A 13 -25.10 -0.92 33.85
C GLY A 13 -23.76 -1.54 33.46
N ALA A 14 -23.20 -2.40 34.32
CA ALA A 14 -21.95 -3.11 34.04
C ALA A 14 -22.10 -4.08 32.85
N ALA A 15 -23.24 -4.76 32.72
CA ALA A 15 -23.50 -5.71 31.63
C ALA A 15 -23.44 -5.07 30.24
N TRP A 16 -23.81 -3.79 30.10
CA TRP A 16 -23.73 -3.07 28.83
C TRP A 16 -22.33 -2.52 28.50
N SER A 17 -21.40 -2.53 29.46
CA SER A 17 -20.04 -2.02 29.25
C SER A 17 -19.08 -3.08 28.71
N ILE A 18 -19.35 -4.37 28.99
CA ILE A 18 -18.50 -5.50 28.58
C ILE A 18 -18.36 -5.61 27.05
N PRO A 19 -19.43 -5.50 26.23
CA PRO A 19 -19.29 -5.60 24.78
C PRO A 19 -18.49 -4.43 24.19
N VAL A 20 -18.64 -3.23 24.77
CA VAL A 20 -17.99 -2.01 24.28
C VAL A 20 -16.47 -2.08 24.48
N VAL A 21 -16.02 -2.56 25.65
CA VAL A 21 -14.59 -2.73 25.93
C VAL A 21 -13.99 -3.84 25.06
N ALA A 22 -14.72 -4.92 24.80
CA ALA A 22 -14.26 -6.00 23.92
C ALA A 22 -14.07 -5.54 22.46
N VAL A 23 -14.93 -4.65 21.96
CA VAL A 23 -14.79 -4.08 20.61
C VAL A 23 -13.73 -2.98 20.58
N ALA A 24 -13.65 -2.17 21.62
CA ALA A 24 -12.68 -1.08 21.72
C ALA A 24 -11.26 -1.56 21.97
N ALA A 25 -11.03 -2.69 22.66
CA ALA A 25 -9.69 -3.22 22.91
C ALA A 25 -8.96 -3.62 21.61
N ASN A 26 -9.71 -3.92 20.55
CA ASN A 26 -9.13 -4.27 19.26
C ASN A 26 -8.84 -3.02 18.39
N ALA A 27 -9.30 -1.84 18.78
CA ALA A 27 -9.20 -0.63 17.95
C ALA A 27 -7.80 0.04 17.94
N PRO A 28 -7.00 0.09 19.03
CA PRO A 28 -5.72 0.82 19.00
C PRO A 28 -4.56 0.04 18.39
N ALA A 29 -4.61 -1.30 18.33
CA ALA A 29 -3.51 -2.10 17.79
C ALA A 29 -3.37 -1.99 16.27
N PHE A 30 -4.43 -1.61 15.55
CA PHE A 30 -4.42 -1.37 14.11
C PHE A 30 -4.10 0.09 13.73
N ALA A 31 -4.09 1.02 14.70
CA ALA A 31 -3.84 2.43 14.43
C ALA A 31 -2.35 2.82 14.49
N ALA A 32 -1.47 1.96 15.02
CA ALA A 32 -0.06 2.31 15.29
C ALA A 32 0.97 1.32 14.72
N SER A 33 0.58 0.26 13.99
CA SER A 33 1.57 -0.68 13.46
C SER A 33 2.21 -0.15 12.18
N THR A 34 3.37 0.51 12.34
CA THR A 34 4.26 0.99 11.28
C THR A 34 4.97 -0.13 10.52
N ASP A 35 4.55 -1.38 10.70
CA ASP A 35 5.26 -2.54 10.13
C ASP A 35 4.89 -2.79 8.67
N ALA A 36 3.78 -2.23 8.19
CA ALA A 36 3.41 -2.35 6.79
C ALA A 36 4.45 -1.67 5.87
N PRO A 37 4.86 -2.33 4.76
CA PRO A 37 5.83 -1.76 3.86
C PRO A 37 5.27 -0.53 3.16
N VAL A 38 6.08 0.52 3.12
CA VAL A 38 5.77 1.80 2.48
C VAL A 38 6.67 2.02 1.28
N ILE A 39 6.18 2.69 0.24
CA ILE A 39 7.02 3.09 -0.89
C ILE A 39 7.98 4.18 -0.40
N SER A 40 9.28 3.90 -0.44
CA SER A 40 10.33 4.82 0.07
C SER A 40 10.93 5.68 -1.02
N SER A 41 11.02 5.17 -2.24
CA SER A 41 11.47 5.93 -3.39
C SER A 41 10.80 5.45 -4.65
N ILE A 42 10.53 6.39 -5.53
CA ILE A 42 10.00 6.15 -6.85
C ILE A 42 10.97 6.78 -7.85
N SER A 43 11.40 6.00 -8.84
CA SER A 43 12.22 6.52 -9.92
C SER A 43 11.51 6.30 -11.26
N VAL A 44 11.42 7.36 -12.04
CA VAL A 44 10.94 7.30 -13.42
C VAL A 44 12.16 7.29 -14.32
N THR A 45 12.23 6.32 -15.22
CA THR A 45 13.28 6.26 -16.24
C THR A 45 12.75 6.66 -17.60
N CYS A 46 13.64 7.24 -18.41
CA CYS A 46 13.32 7.89 -19.66
C CYS A 46 12.62 7.01 -20.68
N ARG A 47 12.05 7.70 -21.67
CA ARG A 47 11.34 7.10 -22.81
C ARG A 47 12.11 5.89 -23.33
N THR A 48 11.54 4.72 -23.12
CA THR A 48 12.07 3.47 -23.63
C THR A 48 11.53 3.25 -25.04
N THR A 49 12.39 3.30 -26.04
CA THR A 49 12.03 2.96 -27.43
C THR A 49 11.59 1.50 -27.51
N GLY A 50 10.41 1.25 -28.10
CA GLY A 50 9.90 -0.11 -28.34
C GLY A 50 9.03 -0.74 -27.24
N GLN A 51 8.83 -0.05 -26.11
CA GLN A 51 7.95 -0.50 -25.00
C GLN A 51 6.59 0.21 -24.98
N GLY A 52 6.37 1.19 -25.85
CA GLY A 52 5.05 1.76 -26.09
C GLY A 52 4.28 0.90 -27.07
N ASN A 53 3.05 0.52 -26.74
CA ASN A 53 2.17 -0.15 -27.69
C ASN A 53 1.70 0.89 -28.74
N GLY A 54 2.24 0.82 -29.96
CA GLY A 54 1.90 1.75 -31.05
C GLY A 54 2.51 3.15 -30.91
N ASN A 55 1.69 4.20 -30.99
CA ASN A 55 2.12 5.61 -31.05
C ASN A 55 2.50 6.23 -29.70
N CYS A 56 2.58 5.44 -28.63
CA CYS A 56 2.87 5.98 -27.32
C CYS A 56 4.35 5.88 -26.92
N GLN A 57 4.73 6.80 -26.05
CA GLN A 57 6.02 6.84 -25.39
C GLN A 57 5.93 5.95 -24.14
N GLY A 58 6.70 4.87 -24.13
CA GLY A 58 6.81 3.98 -22.98
C GLY A 58 7.75 4.56 -21.93
N TYR A 59 7.33 4.53 -20.67
CA TYR A 59 8.11 4.94 -19.52
C TYR A 59 8.14 3.82 -18.49
N ARG A 60 9.28 3.69 -17.80
CA ARG A 60 9.46 2.70 -16.74
C ARG A 60 9.56 3.36 -15.40
N LEU A 61 8.73 2.89 -14.48
CA LEU A 61 8.66 3.30 -13.10
C LEU A 61 9.23 2.21 -12.21
N ALA A 62 10.30 2.49 -11.46
CA ALA A 62 10.86 1.56 -10.50
C ALA A 62 10.46 1.99 -9.08
N LEU A 63 9.83 1.06 -8.35
CA LEU A 63 9.34 1.29 -6.99
C LEU A 63 10.25 0.61 -5.98
N ALA A 64 10.74 1.36 -5.00
CA ALA A 64 11.39 0.78 -3.83
C ALA A 64 10.42 0.80 -2.66
N PHE A 65 10.24 -0.37 -2.04
CA PHE A 65 9.50 -0.48 -0.79
C PHE A 65 10.50 -0.53 0.37
N GLN A 66 10.26 0.28 1.38
CA GLN A 66 10.91 0.16 2.67
C GLN A 66 10.17 -0.91 3.48
N VAL A 67 10.89 -2.02 3.69
CA VAL A 67 10.45 -3.14 4.50
C VAL A 67 11.23 -3.10 5.81
N GLN A 68 10.56 -3.24 6.94
CA GLN A 68 11.21 -3.34 8.24
C GLN A 68 11.30 -4.82 8.68
N GLY A 69 12.34 -5.14 9.45
CA GLY A 69 12.56 -6.47 10.02
C GLY A 69 13.01 -7.53 9.01
N THR A 70 12.90 -8.80 9.40
CA THR A 70 13.32 -9.97 8.62
C THR A 70 12.15 -10.67 7.90
N TYR A 71 10.96 -10.06 7.91
CA TYR A 71 9.75 -10.66 7.36
C TYR A 71 9.71 -10.61 5.84
N SER A 72 9.05 -11.61 5.24
CA SER A 72 8.71 -11.61 3.82
C SER A 72 7.31 -11.05 3.62
N TRP A 73 7.20 -10.14 2.66
CA TRP A 73 5.97 -9.42 2.34
C TRP A 73 5.56 -9.69 0.91
N SER A 74 4.30 -10.02 0.72
CA SER A 74 3.68 -10.17 -0.58
C SER A 74 2.91 -8.88 -0.89
N ILE A 75 3.42 -8.12 -1.86
CA ILE A 75 2.83 -6.84 -2.28
C ILE A 75 2.01 -7.07 -3.53
N ASN A 76 0.77 -6.60 -3.51
CA ASN A 76 -0.12 -6.63 -4.66
C ASN A 76 -0.50 -5.21 -5.06
N ILE A 77 -0.05 -4.73 -6.22
CA ILE A 77 -0.46 -3.43 -6.75
C ILE A 77 -1.82 -3.61 -7.42
N THR A 78 -2.85 -3.00 -6.83
CA THR A 78 -4.24 -3.13 -7.29
C THR A 78 -4.64 -2.03 -8.26
N ALA A 79 -3.98 -0.87 -8.21
CA ALA A 79 -4.16 0.18 -9.19
C ALA A 79 -2.88 1.02 -9.33
N ALA A 80 -2.55 1.40 -10.56
CA ALA A 80 -1.51 2.38 -10.85
C ALA A 80 -1.97 3.29 -11.99
N GLN A 81 -1.94 4.59 -11.73
CA GLN A 81 -2.43 5.61 -12.66
C GLN A 81 -1.42 6.75 -12.73
N ILE A 82 -1.23 7.27 -13.94
CA ILE A 82 -0.42 8.47 -14.17
C ILE A 82 -1.30 9.49 -14.85
N VAL A 83 -1.46 10.64 -14.20
CA VAL A 83 -2.13 11.78 -14.75
C VAL A 83 -1.06 12.72 -15.30
N THR A 84 -1.15 13.01 -16.58
CA THR A 84 -0.27 13.99 -17.22
C THR A 84 -1.05 15.25 -17.59
N ASP A 85 -0.33 16.29 -18.00
CA ASP A 85 -0.88 17.50 -18.62
C ASP A 85 -1.77 17.20 -19.85
N THR A 86 -1.60 16.05 -20.50
CA THR A 86 -2.41 15.60 -21.64
C THR A 86 -3.54 14.62 -21.27
N GLY A 87 -3.72 14.28 -19.99
CA GLY A 87 -4.79 13.42 -19.51
C GLY A 87 -4.33 12.19 -18.71
N VAL A 88 -5.28 11.32 -18.34
CA VAL A 88 -5.02 10.13 -17.52
C VAL A 88 -4.55 8.97 -18.39
N THR A 89 -3.40 8.41 -18.04
CA THR A 89 -2.88 7.16 -18.60
C THR A 89 -2.90 6.07 -17.53
N GLN A 90 -3.34 4.87 -17.91
CA GLN A 90 -3.35 3.70 -17.03
C GLN A 90 -2.15 2.83 -17.33
N SER A 91 -1.53 2.27 -16.29
CA SER A 91 -0.34 1.42 -16.42
C SER A 91 -0.65 0.04 -15.88
N ILE A 92 -0.47 -1.04 -16.65
CA ILE A 92 -0.10 -2.38 -16.12
C ILE A 92 0.61 -3.20 -17.21
N ASN A 93 1.88 -3.57 -16.99
CA ASN A 93 2.34 -4.97 -17.00
C ASN A 93 3.82 -5.14 -16.64
N SER A 94 4.10 -6.26 -15.95
CA SER A 94 5.38 -6.78 -15.46
C SER A 94 6.08 -5.98 -14.35
N PRO A 95 6.26 -6.56 -13.14
CA PRO A 95 6.05 -7.98 -12.82
C PRO A 95 4.57 -8.35 -12.62
N VAL A 96 4.28 -9.65 -12.65
CA VAL A 96 2.99 -10.20 -12.20
C VAL A 96 2.93 -10.04 -10.69
N PHE A 97 1.83 -9.49 -10.18
CA PHE A 97 1.58 -9.36 -8.75
C PHE A 97 0.82 -10.59 -8.23
N PRO A 98 1.02 -10.97 -6.96
CA PRO A 98 1.86 -10.28 -5.98
C PRO A 98 3.37 -10.53 -6.14
N VAL A 99 4.17 -9.57 -5.71
CA VAL A 99 5.65 -9.68 -5.66
C VAL A 99 6.08 -9.86 -4.20
N THR A 100 6.98 -10.81 -3.98
CA THR A 100 7.60 -10.99 -2.66
C THR A 100 8.79 -10.07 -2.48
N ILE A 101 8.79 -9.31 -1.40
CA ILE A 101 9.89 -8.43 -0.96
C ILE A 101 10.29 -8.77 0.48
N SER A 102 11.56 -8.57 0.80
CA SER A 102 12.07 -8.67 2.17
C SER A 102 13.25 -7.72 2.33
N ALA A 103 13.62 -7.38 3.57
CA ALA A 103 14.81 -6.56 3.80
C ALA A 103 16.11 -7.23 3.31
N LEU A 104 16.16 -8.57 3.32
CA LEU A 104 17.32 -9.34 2.87
C LEU A 104 17.39 -9.49 1.35
N ASN A 105 16.24 -9.44 0.68
CA ASN A 105 16.11 -9.53 -0.78
C ASN A 105 15.12 -8.45 -1.26
N PRO A 106 15.58 -7.18 -1.38
CA PRO A 106 14.72 -6.11 -1.87
C PRO A 106 14.47 -6.29 -3.37
N THR A 107 13.24 -6.63 -3.73
CA THR A 107 12.80 -6.63 -5.13
C THR A 107 12.27 -5.25 -5.49
N ILE A 108 12.71 -4.70 -6.62
CA ILE A 108 12.23 -3.41 -7.16
C ILE A 108 11.26 -3.73 -8.30
N PRO A 109 9.94 -3.76 -8.06
CA PRO A 109 8.98 -3.95 -9.14
C PRO A 109 9.03 -2.76 -10.09
N ASN A 110 9.07 -3.09 -11.38
CA ASN A 110 8.91 -2.10 -12.43
C ASN A 110 7.42 -1.99 -12.79
N LEU A 111 6.96 -0.80 -13.14
CA LEU A 111 5.67 -0.59 -13.78
C LEU A 111 5.93 0.13 -15.10
N TRP A 112 5.17 -0.28 -16.11
CA TRP A 112 5.29 0.28 -17.45
C TRP A 112 4.03 1.05 -17.79
N PHE A 113 4.23 2.27 -18.27
CA PHE A 113 3.14 3.13 -18.68
C PHE A 113 3.42 3.76 -20.04
N CYS A 114 2.35 4.15 -20.69
CA CYS A 114 2.32 4.54 -22.09
C CYS A 114 1.62 5.89 -22.16
N SER A 115 2.35 6.93 -22.58
CA SER A 115 1.81 8.28 -22.77
C SER A 115 1.77 8.63 -24.26
N ALA A 116 0.70 9.27 -24.71
CA ALA A 116 0.59 9.76 -26.09
C ALA A 116 1.55 10.93 -26.39
N SER A 117 2.07 11.59 -25.36
CA SER A 117 2.92 12.78 -25.44
C SER A 117 4.18 12.64 -24.58
N SER A 118 5.07 13.63 -24.68
CA SER A 118 6.15 13.86 -23.71
C SER A 118 5.65 14.87 -22.67
N PRO A 119 5.09 14.42 -21.53
CA PRO A 119 4.48 15.32 -20.56
C PRO A 119 5.54 16.12 -19.82
N SER A 120 5.23 17.39 -19.56
CA SER A 120 6.10 18.27 -18.77
C SER A 120 5.95 18.04 -17.26
N LYS A 121 4.82 17.45 -16.85
CA LYS A 121 4.45 17.11 -15.47
C LYS A 121 3.71 15.79 -15.42
N MET A 122 3.97 15.00 -14.37
CA MET A 122 3.31 13.71 -14.16
C MET A 122 2.92 13.53 -12.69
N ASP A 123 1.65 13.24 -12.45
CA ASP A 123 1.12 12.84 -11.15
C ASP A 123 0.88 11.33 -11.14
N LEU A 124 1.62 10.63 -10.29
CA LEU A 124 1.52 9.21 -10.12
C LEU A 124 0.67 8.89 -8.90
N ARG A 125 -0.29 7.97 -9.08
CA ARG A 125 -1.10 7.39 -8.02
C ARG A 125 -0.97 5.87 -8.03
N ILE A 126 -0.47 5.31 -6.93
CA ILE A 126 -0.31 3.86 -6.76
C ILE A 126 -1.14 3.41 -5.58
N THR A 127 -1.98 2.41 -5.77
CA THR A 127 -2.70 1.69 -4.72
C THR A 127 -2.19 0.27 -4.65
N TYR A 128 -1.86 -0.19 -3.44
CA TYR A 128 -1.36 -1.54 -3.21
C TYR A 128 -1.90 -2.12 -1.90
N THR A 129 -1.93 -3.44 -1.82
CA THR A 129 -2.13 -4.18 -0.57
C THR A 129 -0.87 -4.94 -0.22
N ALA A 130 -0.68 -5.24 1.06
CA ALA A 130 0.47 -5.98 1.56
C ALA A 130 0.00 -7.11 2.48
N THR A 131 0.61 -8.28 2.33
CA THR A 131 0.44 -9.38 3.27
C THR A 131 1.79 -9.84 3.80
N ARG A 132 1.88 -10.02 5.11
CA ARG A 132 3.07 -10.56 5.79
C ARG A 132 2.85 -12.04 6.03
N THR A 133 3.87 -12.85 5.74
CA THR A 133 3.85 -14.29 6.06
C THR A 133 4.88 -14.54 7.16
N ASP A 134 4.40 -14.86 8.37
CA ASP A 134 5.26 -15.19 9.49
C ASP A 134 5.51 -16.70 9.51
N ALA A 135 6.72 -17.12 9.13
CA ALA A 135 7.13 -18.52 9.11
C ALA A 135 7.49 -19.08 10.50
N GLN A 136 7.24 -18.33 11.57
CA GLN A 136 7.68 -18.68 12.92
C GLN A 136 6.65 -19.61 13.59
N ALA A 137 6.81 -20.91 13.29
CA ALA A 137 6.07 -22.09 13.77
C ALA A 137 4.73 -22.43 13.06
N PRO A 138 4.42 -23.72 12.80
CA PRO A 138 3.17 -24.13 12.16
C PRO A 138 1.94 -23.90 13.05
N PRO A 139 0.81 -23.43 12.49
CA PRO A 139 0.64 -22.98 11.10
C PRO A 139 1.20 -21.57 10.87
N ALA A 140 1.82 -21.36 9.70
CA ALA A 140 2.24 -20.02 9.28
C ALA A 140 1.06 -19.06 9.34
N SER A 141 1.24 -17.93 10.00
CA SER A 141 0.21 -16.90 10.11
C SER A 141 0.39 -15.87 9.01
N THR A 142 -0.70 -15.55 8.33
CA THR A 142 -0.74 -14.51 7.30
C THR A 142 -1.48 -13.31 7.87
N ILE A 143 -0.82 -12.15 7.86
CA ILE A 143 -1.42 -10.89 8.29
C ILE A 143 -1.60 -10.02 7.06
N SER A 144 -2.85 -9.62 6.80
CA SER A 144 -3.19 -8.74 5.68
C SER A 144 -3.34 -7.31 6.17
N TYR A 145 -2.76 -6.39 5.42
CA TYR A 145 -2.82 -4.96 5.68
C TYR A 145 -3.78 -4.29 4.71
N PRO A 146 -4.49 -3.23 5.13
CA PRO A 146 -5.42 -2.51 4.29
C PRO A 146 -4.70 -1.89 3.08
N SER A 147 -5.47 -1.56 2.04
CA SER A 147 -4.94 -0.89 0.86
C SER A 147 -4.34 0.47 1.22
N ALA A 148 -3.09 0.70 0.82
CA ALA A 148 -2.41 1.98 0.92
C ALA A 148 -2.37 2.65 -0.46
N THR A 149 -2.47 3.99 -0.49
CA THR A 149 -2.33 4.78 -1.71
C THR A 149 -1.22 5.82 -1.54
N THR A 150 -0.28 5.85 -2.47
CA THR A 150 0.81 6.81 -2.53
C THR A 150 0.64 7.72 -3.74
N PHE A 151 0.92 9.01 -3.55
CA PHE A 151 0.90 10.03 -4.58
C PHE A 151 2.30 10.64 -4.73
N VAL A 152 2.76 10.79 -5.96
CA VAL A 152 4.04 11.46 -6.26
C VAL A 152 3.89 12.31 -7.50
N THR A 153 4.35 13.56 -7.43
CA THR A 153 4.38 14.48 -8.57
C THR A 153 5.82 14.63 -9.05
N PHE A 154 6.00 14.55 -10.37
CA PHE A 154 7.27 14.81 -11.05
C PHE A 154 7.12 16.08 -11.89
N ASP A 155 7.88 17.11 -11.52
CA ASP A 155 8.04 18.34 -12.32
C ASP A 155 9.28 18.21 -13.20
N GLY A 156 9.06 18.03 -14.51
CA GLY A 156 10.09 17.54 -15.42
C GLY A 156 10.41 16.07 -15.16
N ILE A 157 10.75 15.31 -16.21
CA ILE A 157 11.19 13.93 -16.04
C ILE A 157 12.70 13.98 -15.77
N PRO A 158 13.19 13.82 -14.53
CA PRO A 158 14.61 14.02 -14.23
C PRO A 158 15.45 13.02 -15.03
N GLY A 159 16.29 13.54 -15.93
CA GLY A 159 17.19 12.75 -16.76
C GLY A 159 16.72 12.54 -18.21
N CYS A 160 15.59 13.13 -18.60
CA CYS A 160 15.13 13.30 -19.98
C CYS A 160 14.81 14.79 -20.21
#